data_AF-A0A0F9YHT6-F1
#
_entry.id   AF-A0A0F9YHT6-F1
#
_cell.length_a   1.000
_cell.length_b   1.000
_cell.length_c   1.000
_cell.angle_alpha   90.00
_cell.angle_beta   90.00
_cell.angle_gamma   90.00
#
_symmetry.space_group_name_H-M   'P 1'
#
loop_
_entity.id
_entity.type
_entity.pdbx_description
1 polymer ?
#
loop_
_entity_poly.entity_id
_entity_poly.type
_entity_poly.pdbx_seq_one_letter_code
_entity_poly.pdbx_strand_id
1 'polypeptide(L)'
;MCQQAIEKRLKAYIENSGTTPAPIHNLINLSKAMDVYDAMPEEIKNFLQELTAYYLDSRYKEDLAKLSAFMNKERSQVYLQKTEEVLQWLIQKMKF
;
A
#
# COMPACT_ATOMS: atom_id res chain seq x y z
N MET A 1 -4.43 -1.56 8.55
CA MET A 1 -3.06 -1.21 9.00
C MET A 1 -2.03 -1.37 7.88
N CYS A 2 -1.98 -2.51 7.19
CA CYS A 2 -1.05 -2.73 6.06
C CYS A 2 -1.06 -1.63 4.99
N GLN A 3 -2.25 -1.28 4.47
CA GLN A 3 -2.39 -0.19 3.49
C GLN A 3 -1.81 1.13 4.02
N GLN A 4 -2.14 1.52 5.26
CA GLN A 4 -1.68 2.77 5.84
C GLN A 4 -0.16 2.80 6.06
N ALA A 5 0.45 1.66 6.42
CA ALA A 5 1.90 1.58 6.57
C ALA A 5 2.61 1.89 5.24
N ILE A 6 2.15 1.30 4.14
CA ILE A 6 2.69 1.58 2.81
C ILE A 6 2.39 3.01 2.37
N GLU A 7 1.17 3.51 2.63
CA GLU A 7 0.78 4.90 2.33
C GLU A 7 1.73 5.90 2.99
N LYS A 8 2.02 5.71 4.29
CA LYS A 8 2.92 6.61 5.03
C LYS A 8 4.34 6.55 4.49
N ARG A 9 4.84 5.38 4.10
CA ARG A 9 6.17 5.26 3.47
C ARG A 9 6.25 6.01 2.14
N LEU A 10 5.24 5.85 1.28
CA LEU A 10 5.17 6.55 -0.01
C LEU A 10 5.09 8.07 0.19
N LYS A 11 4.23 8.53 1.10
CA LYS A 11 4.08 9.97 1.39
C LYS A 11 5.34 10.58 1.98
N ALA A 12 6.02 9.90 2.89
CA ALA A 12 7.29 10.34 3.44
C ALA A 12 8.38 10.46 2.36
N TYR A 13 8.37 9.57 1.38
CA TYR A 13 9.30 9.67 0.25
C TYR A 13 9.01 10.88 -0.65
N ILE A 14 7.75 11.11 -1.00
CA ILE A 14 7.32 12.29 -1.78
C ILE A 14 7.70 13.58 -1.05
N GLU A 15 7.46 13.64 0.26
CA GLU A 15 7.83 14.79 1.09
C GLU A 15 9.35 15.03 1.11
N ASN A 16 10.14 13.95 1.21
CA ASN A 16 11.60 14.04 1.17
C ASN A 16 12.15 14.42 -0.22
N SER A 17 11.40 14.19 -1.30
CA SER A 17 11.76 14.66 -2.64
C SER A 17 11.42 16.15 -2.86
N GLY A 18 11.03 16.87 -1.80
CA GLY A 18 10.67 18.28 -1.86
C GLY A 18 9.28 18.57 -2.43
N THR A 19 8.44 17.54 -2.59
CA THR A 19 7.08 17.66 -3.11
C THR A 19 6.06 17.39 -2.01
N THR A 20 4.95 18.13 -1.98
CA THR A 20 3.88 17.82 -1.02
C THR A 20 3.06 16.61 -1.51
N PRO A 21 2.91 15.55 -0.71
CA PRO A 21 2.10 14.41 -1.09
C PRO A 21 0.63 14.80 -1.22
N ALA A 22 -0.03 14.34 -2.28
CA ALA A 22 -1.47 14.54 -2.46
C ALA A 22 -2.26 13.90 -1.31
N PRO A 23 -3.40 14.49 -0.89
CA PRO A 23 -4.26 13.97 0.19
C PRO A 23 -5.12 12.78 -0.30
N ILE A 24 -4.50 11.82 -0.97
CA ILE A 24 -5.12 10.61 -1.51
C ILE A 24 -4.61 9.38 -0.74
N HIS A 25 -5.38 8.29 -0.81
CA HIS A 25 -5.06 7.01 -0.16
C HIS A 25 -4.79 5.88 -1.14
N ASN A 26 -4.93 6.15 -2.44
CA ASN A 26 -4.70 5.17 -3.48
C ASN A 26 -3.18 4.95 -3.64
N LEU A 27 -2.72 3.74 -3.32
CA LEU A 27 -1.30 3.42 -3.29
C LEU A 27 -0.66 3.44 -4.69
N ILE A 28 -1.42 3.07 -5.73
CA ILE A 28 -0.96 3.12 -7.13
C ILE A 28 -0.77 4.56 -7.58
N ASN A 29 -1.71 5.45 -7.26
CA ASN A 29 -1.58 6.85 -7.65
C ASN A 29 -0.45 7.55 -6.88
N LEU A 30 -0.24 7.18 -5.60
CA LEU A 30 0.91 7.67 -4.82
C LEU A 30 2.24 7.15 -5.38
N SER A 31 2.32 5.90 -5.84
CA SER A 31 3.55 5.38 -6.43
C SER A 31 3.83 5.96 -7.81
N LYS A 32 2.80 6.25 -8.62
CA LYS A 32 2.91 6.93 -9.93
C LYS A 32 3.38 8.37 -9.85
N ALA A 33 3.18 9.03 -8.71
CA ALA A 33 3.70 10.38 -8.51
C ALA A 33 5.23 10.43 -8.55
N MET A 34 5.91 9.27 -8.55
CA MET A 34 7.36 9.10 -8.41
C MET A 34 7.90 8.15 -9.49
N ASP A 35 9.21 8.19 -9.76
CA ASP A 35 9.94 7.24 -10.63
C ASP A 35 9.97 5.79 -10.08
N VAL A 36 9.32 5.55 -8.94
CA VAL A 36 9.26 4.24 -8.28
C VAL A 36 8.27 3.32 -8.97
N TYR A 37 7.19 3.83 -9.57
CA TYR A 37 6.17 3.01 -10.22
C TYR A 37 6.71 2.21 -11.41
N ASP A 38 7.54 2.83 -12.24
CA ASP A 38 8.06 2.17 -13.44
C ASP A 38 9.07 1.06 -13.10
N ALA A 39 9.86 1.26 -12.04
CA ALA A 39 10.78 0.25 -11.53
C ALA A 39 10.11 -0.84 -10.67
N MET A 40 8.82 -0.68 -10.34
CA MET A 40 8.10 -1.57 -9.44
C MET A 40 7.71 -2.88 -10.14
N PRO A 41 8.01 -4.05 -9.54
CA PRO A 41 7.52 -5.34 -10.02
C PRO A 41 5.99 -5.38 -10.09
N GLU A 42 5.47 -6.12 -11.06
CA GLU A 42 4.02 -6.21 -11.29
C GLU A 42 3.30 -6.85 -10.10
N GLU A 43 3.97 -7.76 -9.39
CA GLU A 43 3.46 -8.39 -8.17
C GLU A 43 3.22 -7.37 -7.05
N ILE A 44 4.13 -6.39 -6.91
CA ILE A 44 3.96 -5.30 -5.94
C ILE A 44 2.82 -4.40 -6.39
N LYS A 45 2.73 -4.04 -7.68
CA LYS A 45 1.63 -3.22 -8.22
C LYS A 45 0.27 -3.88 -7.95
N ASN A 46 0.12 -5.16 -8.27
CA ASN A 46 -1.09 -5.92 -8.01
C ASN A 46 -1.46 -5.91 -6.52
N PHE A 47 -0.47 -6.11 -5.64
CA PHE A 47 -0.71 -6.07 -4.20
C PHE A 47 -1.12 -4.69 -3.68
N LEU A 48 -0.53 -3.60 -4.20
CA LEU A 48 -0.93 -2.23 -3.85
C LEU A 48 -2.37 -1.92 -4.29
N GLN A 49 -2.77 -2.41 -5.47
CA GLN A 49 -4.13 -2.25 -5.98
C GLN A 49 -5.14 -2.99 -5.09
N GLU A 50 -4.82 -4.22 -4.73
CA GLU A 50 -5.62 -5.04 -3.82
C GLU A 50 -5.78 -4.38 -2.43
N LEU A 51 -4.68 -3.94 -1.81
CA LEU A 51 -4.72 -3.22 -0.54
C LEU A 51 -5.54 -1.92 -0.61
N THR A 52 -5.50 -1.23 -1.75
CA THR A 52 -6.29 -0.02 -1.97
C THR A 52 -7.79 -0.34 -2.00
N ALA A 53 -8.19 -1.44 -2.65
CA ALA A 53 -9.58 -1.89 -2.68
C ALA A 53 -10.08 -2.26 -1.28
N TYR A 54 -9.34 -3.09 -0.54
CA TYR A 54 -9.75 -3.47 0.81
C TYR A 54 -9.83 -2.31 1.80
N TYR A 55 -9.00 -1.28 1.62
CA TYR A 55 -9.11 -0.09 2.45
C TYR A 55 -10.37 0.73 2.17
N LEU A 56 -10.93 0.69 0.96
CA LEU A 56 -12.23 1.28 0.66
C LEU A 56 -13.34 0.43 1.29
N ASP A 57 -13.30 -0.88 1.10
CA ASP A 57 -14.32 -1.82 1.56
C ASP A 57 -14.41 -1.87 3.10
N SER A 58 -13.27 -1.73 3.80
CA SER A 58 -13.22 -1.74 5.27
C SER A 58 -13.97 -0.58 5.95
N ARG A 59 -14.43 0.43 5.20
CA ARG A 59 -15.10 1.62 5.74
C ARG A 59 -16.63 1.50 5.80
N TYR A 60 -17.21 0.51 5.12
CA TYR A 60 -18.66 0.31 5.08
C TYR A 60 -19.05 -0.95 5.85
N LYS A 61 -20.08 -0.84 6.71
CA LYS A 61 -20.50 -1.93 7.61
C LYS A 61 -20.92 -3.21 6.88
N GLU A 62 -21.54 -3.07 5.71
CA GLU A 62 -22.02 -4.19 4.90
C GLU A 62 -20.86 -4.96 4.26
N ASP A 63 -19.78 -4.26 3.90
CA ASP A 63 -18.58 -4.86 3.33
C ASP A 63 -17.62 -5.40 4.40
N LEU A 64 -17.66 -4.85 5.61
CA LEU A 64 -16.88 -5.33 6.76
C LEU A 64 -17.16 -6.80 7.10
N ALA A 65 -18.41 -7.26 7.04
CA ALA A 65 -18.75 -8.65 7.34
C ALA A 65 -18.16 -9.63 6.29
N LYS A 66 -18.27 -9.26 5.00
CA LYS A 66 -17.69 -10.04 3.89
C LYS A 66 -16.17 -10.02 3.94
N LEU A 67 -15.60 -8.85 4.21
CA LEU A 67 -14.16 -8.67 4.35
C LEU A 67 -13.62 -9.46 5.54
N SER A 68 -14.33 -9.49 6.68
CA SER A 68 -13.91 -10.27 7.86
C SER A 68 -13.98 -11.78 7.61
N ALA A 69 -14.93 -12.27 6.82
CA ALA A 69 -15.00 -13.67 6.42
C ALA A 69 -13.86 -14.03 5.43
N PHE A 70 -13.51 -13.09 4.55
CA PHE A 70 -12.42 -13.24 3.60
C PHE A 70 -11.04 -13.14 4.26
N MET A 71 -10.84 -12.17 5.16
CA MET A 71 -9.57 -11.91 5.87
C MET A 71 -9.50 -12.70 7.17
N ASN A 72 -9.31 -14.00 7.04
CA ASN A 72 -9.01 -14.88 8.18
C ASN A 72 -7.56 -14.68 8.68
N LYS A 73 -7.19 -15.39 9.75
CA LYS A 73 -5.85 -15.30 10.38
C LYS A 73 -4.72 -15.60 9.39
N GLU A 74 -4.85 -16.67 8.61
CA GLU A 74 -3.83 -17.11 7.66
C GLU A 74 -3.60 -16.06 6.58
N ARG A 75 -4.67 -15.56 5.96
CA ARG A 75 -4.59 -14.47 4.98
C ARG A 75 -4.03 -13.20 5.61
N SER A 76 -4.44 -12.85 6.83
CA SER A 76 -3.89 -11.69 7.52
C SER A 76 -2.36 -11.79 7.70
N GLN A 77 -1.85 -12.97 8.01
CA GLN A 77 -0.40 -13.22 8.10
C GLN A 77 0.30 -13.06 6.74
N VAL A 78 -0.29 -13.61 5.67
CA VAL A 78 0.24 -13.46 4.31
C VAL A 78 0.29 -11.99 3.90
N TYR A 79 -0.74 -11.20 4.20
CA TYR A 79 -0.78 -9.78 3.84
C TYR A 79 0.20 -8.97 4.66
N LEU A 80 0.38 -9.31 5.94
CA LEU A 80 1.40 -8.70 6.77
C LEU A 80 2.80 -8.95 6.20
N GLN A 81 3.12 -10.21 5.88
CA GLN A 81 4.41 -10.57 5.29
C GLN A 81 4.64 -9.84 3.96
N LYS A 82 3.67 -9.87 3.03
CA LYS A 82 3.77 -9.13 1.77
C LYS A 82 3.94 -7.63 1.97
N THR A 83 3.30 -7.07 3.00
CA THR A 83 3.46 -5.65 3.35
C THR A 83 4.89 -5.34 3.78
N GLU A 84 5.50 -6.21 4.60
CA GLU A 84 6.89 -6.07 5.02
C GLU A 84 7.85 -6.17 3.83
N GLU A 85 7.64 -7.13 2.92
CA GLU A 85 8.42 -7.28 1.69
C GLU A 85 8.36 -6.02 0.81
N VAL A 86 7.16 -5.46 0.62
CA VAL A 86 6.97 -4.21 -0.14
C VAL A 86 7.65 -3.03 0.55
N LEU A 87 7.52 -2.91 1.88
CA LEU A 87 8.20 -1.85 2.63
C LEU A 87 9.72 -1.95 2.50
N GLN A 88 10.28 -3.15 2.60
CA GLN A 88 11.71 -3.38 2.40
C GLN A 88 12.15 -3.00 0.98
N TRP A 89 11.38 -3.38 -0.03
CA TRP A 89 11.65 -3.01 -1.42
C TRP A 89 11.64 -1.48 -1.60
N LEU A 90 10.62 -0.80 -1.06
CA LEU A 90 10.52 0.66 -1.09
C LEU A 90 11.73 1.31 -0.38
N ILE A 91 12.13 0.79 0.78
CA ILE A 91 13.30 1.30 1.52
C ILE A 91 14.58 1.16 0.70
N GLN A 92 14.79 0.02 0.02
CA GLN A 92 15.98 -0.20 -0.79
C GLN A 92 16.05 0.71 -2.02
N LYS A 93 14.90 1.01 -2.64
CA LYS A 93 14.83 1.91 -3.79
C LYS A 93 14.92 3.38 -3.41
N MET A 94 14.39 3.72 -2.24
CA MET A 94 14.36 5.07 -1.69
C MET A 94 15.51 5.24 -0.69
N LYS A 95 16.75 5.14 -1.16
CA LYS A 95 17.91 5.52 -0.33
C LYS A 95 17.83 7.02 -0.06
N PHE A 96 17.84 7.36 1.23
CA PHE A 96 18.00 8.72 1.72
C PHE A 96 19.47 9.13 1.67
#